data_AF-D8M9M7-F1
#
_entry.id   AF-D8M9M7-F1
#
_cell.length_a   1.000
_cell.length_b   1.000
_cell.length_c   1.000
_cell.angle_alpha   90.00
_cell.angle_beta   90.00
_cell.angle_gamma   90.00
#
_symmetry.space_group_name_H-M   'P 1'
#
loop_
_entity.id
_entity.type
_entity.pdbx_description
1 polymer ?
#
loop_
_entity_poly.entity_id
_entity_poly.type
_entity_poly.pdbx_seq_one_letter_code
_entity_poly.pdbx_strand_id
1 'polypeptide(L)'
;MIQVGYRDALGNDRADIENEILKTNLDVNGNPIGKTDKSQVTVTVPTKEEVLENTKHDDDEIVVIDDKKECGDCFGAKEKSECCNTCEELIAAYRKKNWDVDRIKAQAPQCAGFNYLQKWKNGVERGCRLEGKLSITKVQGHVFIIPGRINDLLSNSEIRQIANSLNVTHTIHHFSLGEAIPEQKNPFVDHRGVMAVDHASMYQYFVNAIPTTYINKSGKELKSYQSMFFCFDEL
;
A
#
# COMPACT_ATOMS: atom_id res chain seq x y z
N MET A 1 0.66 -0.16 8.71
CA MET A 1 -0.59 0.46 8.22
C MET A 1 -0.28 1.85 7.71
N ILE A 2 0.03 1.95 6.42
CA ILE A 2 0.37 3.20 5.73
C ILE A 2 -0.60 3.33 4.56
N GLN A 3 -1.06 4.55 4.32
CA GLN A 3 -1.90 4.90 3.20
C GLN A 3 -1.09 5.73 2.21
N VAL A 4 -1.19 5.35 0.94
CA VAL A 4 -0.60 6.08 -0.18
C VAL A 4 -1.75 6.60 -1.04
N GLY A 5 -1.68 7.85 -1.42
CA GLY A 5 -2.69 8.50 -2.26
C GLY A 5 -2.13 9.70 -3.00
N TYR A 6 -2.97 10.31 -3.84
CA TYR A 6 -2.63 11.56 -4.52
C TYR A 6 -3.85 12.48 -4.65
N ARG A 7 -3.58 13.77 -4.72
CA ARG A 7 -4.57 14.80 -5.04
C ARG A 7 -3.99 15.77 -6.06
N ASP A 8 -4.82 16.20 -7.02
CA ASP A 8 -4.42 17.14 -8.06
C ASP A 8 -5.33 18.38 -8.17
N ALA A 9 -4.87 19.37 -8.92
CA ALA A 9 -5.56 20.65 -9.12
C ALA A 9 -6.88 20.54 -9.90
N LEU A 10 -7.17 19.39 -10.51
CA LEU A 10 -8.44 19.12 -11.17
C LEU A 10 -9.48 18.52 -10.21
N GLY A 11 -9.11 18.33 -8.93
CA GLY A 11 -9.98 17.76 -7.92
C GLY A 11 -10.00 16.23 -7.94
N ASN A 12 -9.11 15.56 -8.68
CA ASN A 12 -8.96 14.12 -8.53
C ASN A 12 -8.32 13.86 -7.16
N ASP A 13 -8.99 13.05 -6.35
CA ASP A 13 -8.52 12.64 -5.03
C ASP A 13 -8.68 11.11 -4.94
N ARG A 14 -7.55 10.41 -4.89
CA ARG A 14 -7.51 8.95 -4.76
C ARG A 14 -6.67 8.59 -3.56
N ALA A 15 -7.34 8.02 -2.56
CA ALA A 15 -6.73 7.52 -1.35
C ALA A 15 -6.69 5.98 -1.37
N ASP A 16 -5.68 5.41 -0.73
CA ASP A 16 -5.52 3.95 -0.53
C ASP A 16 -5.46 3.15 -1.84
N ILE A 17 -4.47 3.49 -2.67
CA ILE A 17 -4.26 2.89 -4.00
C ILE A 17 -3.55 1.52 -3.87
N GLU A 18 -4.20 0.58 -3.17
CA GLU A 18 -3.62 -0.72 -2.79
C GLU A 18 -3.29 -1.61 -4.00
N ASN A 19 -3.97 -1.43 -5.14
CA ASN A 19 -3.73 -2.22 -6.36
C ASN A 19 -2.53 -1.75 -7.19
N GLU A 20 -2.04 -0.52 -6.98
CA GLU A 20 -0.93 0.06 -7.75
C GLU A 20 0.37 0.14 -6.94
N ILE A 21 0.26 0.10 -5.60
CA ILE A 21 1.38 0.17 -4.66
C ILE A 21 1.42 -1.08 -3.78
N LEU A 22 2.44 -1.90 -3.99
CA LEU A 22 2.80 -3.01 -3.12
C LEU A 22 3.38 -2.48 -1.80
N LYS A 23 2.81 -2.94 -0.68
CA LYS A 23 3.25 -2.62 0.68
C LYS A 23 3.84 -3.87 1.32
N THR A 24 5.13 -3.86 1.60
CA THR A 24 5.83 -4.98 2.27
C THR A 24 6.26 -4.55 3.66
N ASN A 25 5.89 -5.29 4.70
CA ASN A 25 6.33 -4.99 6.07
C ASN A 25 7.82 -5.32 6.21
N LEU A 26 8.55 -4.53 6.98
CA LEU A 26 9.98 -4.73 7.25
C LEU A 26 10.24 -4.92 8.74
N ASP A 27 11.28 -5.66 9.09
CA ASP A 27 11.83 -5.73 10.44
C ASP A 27 12.64 -4.46 10.78
N VAL A 28 13.14 -4.39 12.02
CA VAL A 28 13.98 -3.28 12.51
C VAL A 28 15.28 -3.10 11.72
N ASN A 29 15.72 -4.14 10.98
CA ASN A 29 16.93 -4.13 10.17
C ASN A 29 16.63 -3.82 8.68
N GLY A 30 15.35 -3.65 8.31
CA GLY A 30 14.93 -3.40 6.93
C GLY A 30 14.69 -4.67 6.09
N ASN A 31 14.66 -5.86 6.69
CA ASN A 31 14.36 -7.11 5.98
C ASN A 31 12.84 -7.32 5.87
N PRO A 32 12.34 -7.87 4.75
CA PRO A 32 10.91 -8.12 4.58
C PRO A 32 10.37 -9.17 5.57
N ILE A 33 9.22 -8.89 6.17
CA ILE A 33 8.46 -9.78 7.06
C ILE A 33 7.16 -10.23 6.37
N GLY A 34 6.95 -11.55 6.27
CA GLY A 34 5.70 -12.16 5.79
C GLY A 34 5.65 -12.40 4.27
N LYS A 35 4.61 -13.12 3.80
CA LYS A 35 4.37 -13.34 2.38
C LYS A 35 3.94 -12.00 1.75
N THR A 36 4.66 -11.57 0.72
CA THR A 36 4.27 -10.47 -0.18
C THR A 36 2.83 -10.65 -0.60
N ASP A 37 1.96 -9.73 -0.22
CA ASP A 37 0.54 -9.74 -0.60
C ASP A 37 0.46 -9.38 -2.09
N LYS A 38 0.70 -10.39 -2.94
CA LYS A 38 0.49 -10.30 -4.37
C LYS A 38 -0.89 -10.88 -4.66
N SER A 39 -1.90 -10.04 -4.64
CA SER A 39 -3.13 -10.30 -5.39
C SER A 39 -2.84 -10.12 -6.89
N GLN A 40 -1.93 -10.93 -7.46
CA GLN A 40 -1.86 -11.17 -8.89
C GLN A 40 -2.56 -12.49 -9.15
N VAL A 41 -3.86 -12.41 -9.41
CA VAL A 41 -4.60 -13.47 -10.07
C VAL A 41 -3.98 -13.65 -11.46
N THR A 42 -3.15 -14.68 -11.61
CA THR A 42 -2.80 -15.20 -12.93
C THR A 42 -3.72 -16.38 -13.17
N VAL A 43 -4.82 -16.17 -13.89
CA VAL A 43 -5.63 -17.28 -14.40
C VAL A 43 -4.85 -17.90 -15.56
N THR A 44 -4.04 -18.90 -15.27
CA THR A 44 -3.63 -19.86 -16.28
C THR A 44 -4.73 -20.90 -16.39
N VAL A 45 -5.49 -20.86 -17.49
CA VAL A 45 -6.36 -21.97 -17.89
C VAL A 45 -5.41 -23.10 -18.33
N PRO A 46 -5.36 -24.25 -17.63
CA PRO A 46 -4.51 -25.36 -18.05
C PRO A 46 -5.01 -25.92 -19.38
N THR A 47 -4.09 -26.26 -20.27
CA THR A 47 -4.42 -26.88 -21.55
C THR A 47 -4.85 -28.33 -21.36
N LYS A 48 -5.63 -28.84 -22.32
CA LYS A 48 -6.27 -30.15 -22.29
C LYS A 48 -5.28 -31.31 -22.13
N GLU A 49 -4.02 -31.11 -22.52
CA GLU A 49 -2.93 -32.08 -22.34
C GLU A 49 -2.47 -32.24 -20.87
N GLU A 50 -2.50 -31.18 -20.04
CA GLU A 50 -2.10 -31.24 -18.60
C GLU A 50 -3.16 -31.94 -17.71
N VAL A 51 -4.41 -32.00 -18.18
CA VAL A 51 -5.51 -32.64 -17.44
C VAL A 51 -5.47 -34.16 -17.57
N LEU A 52 -4.85 -34.70 -18.63
CA LEU A 52 -4.87 -36.14 -18.93
C LEU A 52 -3.75 -36.93 -18.21
N GLU A 53 -2.68 -36.28 -17.74
CA GLU A 53 -1.60 -36.93 -16.99
C GLU A 53 -1.90 -37.11 -15.49
N ASN A 54 -2.82 -36.31 -14.93
CA ASN A 54 -3.12 -36.29 -13.49
C ASN A 54 -4.23 -37.27 -13.05
N THR A 55 -4.81 -38.05 -13.96
CA THR A 55 -5.78 -39.11 -13.63
C THR A 55 -5.11 -40.48 -13.70
N LYS A 56 -4.21 -40.77 -12.75
CA LYS A 56 -3.88 -42.14 -12.35
C LYS A 56 -4.28 -42.32 -10.90
N HIS A 57 -5.23 -43.22 -10.68
CA HIS A 57 -5.69 -43.65 -9.38
C HIS A 57 -4.61 -44.53 -8.73
N ASP A 58 -4.10 -44.11 -7.58
CA ASP A 58 -3.60 -45.00 -6.54
C ASP A 58 -4.17 -44.53 -5.21
N ASP A 59 -4.76 -45.47 -4.50
CA ASP A 59 -5.46 -45.29 -3.23
C ASP A 59 -4.46 -45.05 -2.11
N ASP A 60 -4.01 -43.80 -1.96
CA ASP A 60 -3.40 -43.32 -0.72
C ASP A 60 -4.30 -42.21 -0.15
N GLU A 61 -4.65 -42.38 1.13
CA GLU A 61 -5.47 -41.44 1.89
C GLU A 61 -4.70 -40.13 2.08
N ILE A 62 -4.79 -39.24 1.09
CA ILE A 62 -4.35 -37.86 1.23
C ILE A 62 -5.30 -37.22 2.25
N VAL A 63 -4.83 -37.07 3.48
CA VAL A 63 -5.38 -36.09 4.42
C VAL A 63 -5.16 -34.73 3.78
N VAL A 64 -6.13 -34.32 2.95
CA VAL A 64 -6.30 -32.92 2.59
C VAL A 64 -6.63 -32.26 3.93
N ILE A 65 -5.66 -31.54 4.49
CA ILE A 65 -5.97 -30.49 5.45
C ILE A 65 -6.71 -29.45 4.62
N ASP A 66 -8.00 -29.69 4.43
CA ASP A 66 -8.96 -28.70 4.02
C ASP A 66 -9.02 -27.74 5.21
N ASP A 67 -8.09 -26.79 5.25
CA ASP A 67 -8.30 -25.55 6.00
C ASP A 67 -9.46 -24.81 5.32
N LYS A 68 -10.66 -25.40 5.38
CA LYS A 68 -11.94 -24.70 5.29
C LYS A 68 -11.92 -23.74 6.46
N LYS A 69 -11.26 -22.61 6.25
CA LYS A 69 -11.30 -21.48 7.15
C LYS A 69 -12.76 -21.05 7.17
N GLU A 70 -13.49 -21.49 8.19
CA GLU A 70 -14.90 -21.13 8.35
C GLU A 70 -14.98 -19.61 8.30
N CYS A 71 -15.71 -19.10 7.31
CA CYS A 71 -15.85 -17.69 7.13
C CYS A 71 -16.96 -17.19 8.05
N GLY A 72 -16.58 -16.36 9.02
CA GLY A 72 -17.49 -15.65 9.90
C GLY A 72 -18.40 -14.68 9.14
N ASP A 73 -19.39 -14.18 9.85
CA ASP A 73 -20.38 -13.26 9.27
C ASP A 73 -19.76 -11.89 8.95
N CYS A 74 -19.99 -11.44 7.72
CA CYS A 74 -19.62 -10.10 7.25
C CYS A 74 -20.77 -9.10 7.43
N PHE A 75 -21.87 -9.45 8.09
CA PHE A 75 -23.04 -8.59 8.34
C PHE A 75 -23.58 -7.94 7.05
N GLY A 76 -23.57 -8.70 5.95
CA GLY A 76 -24.02 -8.24 4.62
C GLY A 76 -22.97 -7.49 3.78
N ALA A 77 -21.76 -7.26 4.32
CA ALA A 77 -20.68 -6.60 3.58
C ALA A 77 -19.88 -7.54 2.66
N LYS A 78 -20.12 -8.86 2.70
CA LYS A 78 -19.40 -9.86 1.89
C LYS A 78 -19.51 -9.59 0.39
N GLU A 79 -18.40 -9.65 -0.32
CA GLU A 79 -18.32 -9.81 -1.79
C GLU A 79 -17.83 -11.22 -2.16
N LYS A 80 -17.98 -11.63 -3.43
CA LYS A 80 -17.72 -13.01 -3.88
C LYS A 80 -16.33 -13.49 -3.43
N SER A 81 -16.31 -14.55 -2.62
CA SER A 81 -15.12 -15.19 -2.04
C SER A 81 -14.34 -14.40 -0.98
N GLU A 82 -14.85 -13.27 -0.46
CA GLU A 82 -14.23 -12.55 0.67
C GLU A 82 -14.77 -13.02 2.04
N CYS A 83 -13.92 -13.04 3.07
CA CYS A 83 -14.30 -13.46 4.43
C CYS A 83 -13.96 -12.35 5.44
N CYS A 84 -14.77 -12.22 6.51
CA CYS A 84 -14.64 -11.17 7.52
C CYS A 84 -14.40 -11.76 8.91
N ASN A 85 -13.34 -12.55 9.02
CA ASN A 85 -13.01 -13.29 10.24
C ASN A 85 -12.37 -12.39 11.29
N THR A 86 -11.67 -11.34 10.83
CA THR A 86 -11.04 -10.34 11.68
C THR A 86 -11.81 -9.01 11.63
N CYS A 87 -11.67 -8.19 12.69
CA CYS A 87 -12.28 -6.85 12.69
C CYS A 87 -11.80 -6.02 11.49
N GLU A 88 -10.55 -6.18 11.07
CA GLU A 88 -9.97 -5.45 9.94
C GLU A 88 -10.58 -5.86 8.61
N GLU A 89 -10.77 -7.16 8.37
CA GLU A 89 -11.45 -7.66 7.17
C GLU A 89 -12.90 -7.16 7.12
N LEU A 90 -13.61 -7.17 8.27
CA LEU A 90 -14.96 -6.63 8.36
C LEU A 90 -15.01 -5.14 8.06
N ILE A 91 -14.12 -4.36 8.69
CA ILE A 91 -14.00 -2.92 8.45
C ILE A 91 -13.67 -2.64 6.97
N ALA A 92 -12.77 -3.42 6.36
CA ALA A 92 -12.42 -3.28 4.95
C ALA A 92 -13.62 -3.54 4.03
N ALA A 93 -14.41 -4.59 4.31
CA ALA A 93 -15.61 -4.90 3.54
C ALA A 93 -16.68 -3.79 3.66
N TYR A 94 -16.92 -3.27 4.86
CA TYR A 94 -17.86 -2.16 5.09
C TYR A 94 -17.43 -0.88 4.36
N ARG A 95 -16.12 -0.61 4.32
CA ARG A 95 -15.55 0.55 3.61
C ARG A 95 -15.71 0.47 2.11
N LYS A 96 -15.49 -0.69 1.49
CA LYS A 96 -15.72 -0.88 0.05
C LYS A 96 -17.14 -0.49 -0.36
N LYS A 97 -18.10 -0.73 0.54
CA LYS A 97 -19.52 -0.38 0.33
C LYS A 97 -19.90 1.02 0.82
N ASN A 98 -18.95 1.78 1.37
CA ASN A 98 -19.17 3.08 1.97
C ASN A 98 -20.25 3.05 3.08
N TRP A 99 -20.23 2.00 3.90
CA TRP A 99 -21.16 1.78 5.02
C TRP A 99 -20.59 2.25 6.36
N ASP A 100 -21.48 2.50 7.33
CA ASP A 100 -21.12 2.97 8.67
C ASP A 100 -20.27 1.94 9.43
N VAL A 101 -18.99 2.30 9.63
CA VAL A 101 -17.98 1.47 10.29
C VAL A 101 -18.12 1.53 11.83
N ASP A 102 -18.55 2.65 12.39
CA ASP A 102 -18.61 2.84 13.84
C ASP A 102 -19.71 1.99 14.45
N ARG A 103 -20.87 1.94 13.76
CA ARG A 103 -21.97 1.07 14.16
C ARG A 103 -21.56 -0.40 14.18
N ILE A 104 -20.87 -0.87 13.13
CA ILE A 104 -20.51 -2.30 13.07
C ILE A 104 -19.41 -2.66 14.06
N LYS A 105 -18.43 -1.76 14.32
CA LYS A 105 -17.39 -1.99 15.33
C LYS A 105 -17.98 -2.20 16.73
N ALA A 106 -19.05 -1.48 17.07
CA ALA A 106 -19.72 -1.60 18.36
C ALA A 106 -20.56 -2.89 18.50
N GLN A 107 -21.02 -3.47 17.38
CA GLN A 107 -21.98 -4.57 17.36
C GLN A 107 -21.33 -5.92 17.02
N ALA A 108 -20.25 -5.92 16.23
CA ALA A 108 -19.63 -7.12 15.70
C ALA A 108 -18.74 -7.81 16.75
N PRO A 109 -18.97 -9.10 17.05
CA PRO A 109 -18.14 -9.87 17.98
C PRO A 109 -16.67 -9.93 17.58
N GLN A 110 -16.35 -9.98 16.27
CA GLN A 110 -14.97 -9.97 15.78
C GLN A 110 -14.23 -8.65 16.05
N CYS A 111 -14.95 -7.58 16.41
CA CYS A 111 -14.38 -6.30 16.84
C CYS A 111 -14.36 -6.12 18.37
N ALA A 112 -14.91 -7.07 19.14
CA ALA A 112 -14.87 -7.02 20.59
C ALA A 112 -13.41 -7.08 21.09
N GLY A 113 -12.95 -6.01 21.75
CA GLY A 113 -11.56 -5.88 22.21
C GLY A 113 -10.57 -5.40 21.14
N PHE A 114 -11.03 -5.06 19.93
CA PHE A 114 -10.17 -4.47 18.91
C PHE A 114 -9.73 -3.07 19.32
N ASN A 115 -8.45 -2.92 19.65
CA ASN A 115 -7.85 -1.63 19.98
C ASN A 115 -6.84 -1.23 18.90
N TYR A 116 -7.23 -0.25 18.08
CA TYR A 116 -6.41 0.23 16.98
C TYR A 116 -5.07 0.82 17.47
N LEU A 117 -5.06 1.54 18.60
CA LEU A 117 -3.84 2.11 19.17
C LEU A 117 -2.87 1.05 19.66
N GLN A 118 -3.36 0.00 20.34
CA GLN A 118 -2.49 -1.08 20.81
C GLN A 118 -1.90 -1.85 19.62
N LYS A 119 -2.73 -2.17 18.61
CA LYS A 119 -2.23 -2.83 17.40
C LYS A 119 -1.23 -1.95 16.64
N TRP A 120 -1.49 -0.64 16.58
CA TRP A 120 -0.60 0.32 15.95
C TRP A 120 0.73 0.42 16.70
N LYS A 121 0.72 0.55 18.05
CA LYS A 121 1.92 0.52 18.91
C LYS A 121 2.77 -0.73 18.68
N ASN A 122 2.16 -1.91 18.60
CA ASN A 122 2.86 -3.16 18.31
C ASN A 122 3.44 -3.22 16.87
N GLY A 123 2.96 -2.36 15.98
CA GLY A 123 3.48 -2.20 14.62
C GLY A 123 4.53 -1.10 14.46
N VAL A 124 4.72 -0.22 15.46
CA VAL A 124 5.66 0.94 15.39
C VAL A 124 7.12 0.49 15.24
N GLU A 125 7.48 -0.68 15.77
CA GLU A 125 8.84 -1.23 15.67
C GLU A 125 9.17 -1.79 14.26
N ARG A 126 8.27 -1.64 13.28
CA ARG A 126 8.41 -2.24 11.95
C ARG A 126 8.44 -1.17 10.86
N GLY A 127 9.33 -1.34 9.89
CA GLY A 127 9.37 -0.51 8.68
C GLY A 127 8.35 -0.97 7.64
N CYS A 128 8.25 -0.23 6.53
CA CYS A 128 7.46 -0.63 5.38
C CYS A 128 8.17 -0.23 4.08
N ARG A 129 8.25 -1.16 3.13
CA ARG A 129 8.69 -0.92 1.76
C ARG A 129 7.49 -0.71 0.86
N LEU A 130 7.54 0.37 0.09
CA LEU A 130 6.51 0.75 -0.88
C LEU A 130 7.10 0.65 -2.29
N GLU A 131 6.43 -0.10 -3.16
CA GLU A 131 6.89 -0.33 -4.53
C GLU A 131 5.69 -0.26 -5.49
N GLY A 132 5.78 0.51 -6.56
CA GLY A 132 4.67 0.60 -7.50
C GLY A 132 4.82 1.68 -8.56
N LYS A 133 3.77 1.83 -9.37
CA LYS A 133 3.68 2.83 -10.44
C LYS A 133 2.29 3.43 -10.45
N LEU A 134 2.22 4.75 -10.28
CA LEU A 134 0.96 5.50 -10.32
C LEU A 134 0.77 6.16 -11.68
N SER A 135 -0.43 6.00 -12.25
CA SER A 135 -0.84 6.74 -13.44
C SER A 135 -1.64 7.96 -13.02
N ILE A 136 -1.07 9.15 -13.19
CA ILE A 136 -1.65 10.43 -12.77
C ILE A 136 -1.86 11.38 -13.93
N THR A 137 -2.75 12.36 -13.72
CA THR A 137 -2.95 13.47 -14.67
C THR A 137 -1.74 14.42 -14.64
N LYS A 138 -1.38 14.97 -15.80
CA LYS A 138 -0.23 15.88 -15.97
C LYS A 138 -0.58 17.31 -15.58
N VAL A 139 -0.97 17.51 -14.33
CA VAL A 139 -1.29 18.80 -13.71
C VAL A 139 -0.56 18.91 -12.37
N GLN A 140 -0.59 20.10 -11.77
CA GLN A 140 -0.07 20.28 -10.42
C GLN A 140 -0.83 19.40 -9.42
N GLY A 141 -0.10 18.77 -8.51
CA GLY A 141 -0.67 17.90 -7.47
C GLY A 141 0.38 17.45 -6.47
N HIS A 142 -0.02 16.58 -5.55
CA HIS A 142 0.86 15.96 -4.57
C HIS A 142 0.50 14.49 -4.38
N VAL A 143 1.52 13.67 -4.18
CA VAL A 143 1.40 12.29 -3.70
C VAL A 143 1.71 12.32 -2.21
N PHE A 144 0.90 11.67 -1.40
CA PHE A 144 1.06 11.63 0.05
C PHE A 144 1.21 10.20 0.55
N ILE A 145 2.10 10.03 1.52
CA ILE A 145 2.28 8.81 2.29
C ILE A 145 2.02 9.19 3.73
N ILE A 146 0.88 8.75 4.26
CA ILE A 146 0.45 9.08 5.62
C ILE A 146 0.23 7.80 6.40
N PRO A 147 0.36 7.83 7.73
CA PRO A 147 -0.09 6.69 8.52
C PRO A 147 -1.59 6.48 8.24
N GLY A 148 -1.94 5.27 7.82
CA GLY A 148 -3.21 5.03 7.15
C GLY A 148 -4.37 4.92 8.13
N ARG A 149 -5.57 5.35 7.70
CA ARG A 149 -6.86 5.06 8.37
C ARG A 149 -6.97 5.59 9.81
N ILE A 150 -6.26 6.68 10.12
CA ILE A 150 -6.25 7.33 11.44
C ILE A 150 -7.40 8.30 11.62
N ASN A 151 -7.81 9.02 10.57
CA ASN A 151 -8.76 10.15 10.72
C ASN A 151 -10.22 9.73 10.89
N ASP A 152 -10.61 8.54 10.44
CA ASP A 152 -12.02 8.13 10.42
C ASP A 152 -12.42 7.29 11.64
N LEU A 153 -11.46 6.82 12.43
CA LEU A 153 -11.70 5.84 13.51
C LEU A 153 -11.16 6.27 14.88
N LEU A 154 -10.51 7.42 14.96
CA LEU A 154 -9.77 7.88 16.13
C LEU A 154 -10.16 9.31 16.48
N SER A 155 -10.27 9.58 17.77
CA SER A 155 -10.45 10.94 18.28
C SER A 155 -9.22 11.81 17.98
N ASN A 156 -9.42 13.13 17.91
CA ASN A 156 -8.32 14.09 17.71
C ASN A 156 -7.13 13.90 18.68
N SER A 157 -7.37 13.44 19.91
CA SER A 157 -6.32 13.11 20.88
C SER A 157 -5.51 11.89 20.47
N GLU A 158 -6.15 10.86 19.95
CA GLU A 158 -5.51 9.62 19.53
C GLU A 158 -4.72 9.83 18.23
N ILE A 159 -5.25 10.64 17.31
CA ILE A 159 -4.54 11.09 16.10
C ILE A 159 -3.24 11.80 16.49
N ARG A 160 -3.31 12.75 17.43
CA ARG A 160 -2.11 13.46 17.93
C ARG A 160 -1.12 12.52 18.61
N GLN A 161 -1.61 11.58 19.42
CA GLN A 161 -0.75 10.61 20.09
C GLN A 161 -0.01 9.75 19.07
N ILE A 162 -0.71 9.27 18.04
CA ILE A 162 -0.12 8.51 16.95
C ILE A 162 0.91 9.36 16.20
N ALA A 163 0.55 10.57 15.78
CA ALA A 163 1.44 11.47 15.05
C ALA A 163 2.75 11.73 15.79
N ASN A 164 2.68 11.96 17.11
CA ASN A 164 3.87 12.20 17.94
C ASN A 164 4.75 10.96 18.15
N SER A 165 4.23 9.76 17.90
CA SER A 165 4.97 8.50 18.06
C SER A 165 5.41 7.89 16.73
N LEU A 166 5.12 8.55 15.61
CA LEU A 166 5.45 8.05 14.28
C LEU A 166 6.90 8.41 13.94
N ASN A 167 7.70 7.40 13.61
CA ASN A 167 8.99 7.63 12.98
C ASN A 167 8.82 7.75 11.46
N VAL A 168 9.05 8.96 10.92
CA VAL A 168 8.98 9.25 9.48
C VAL A 168 10.32 9.12 8.76
N THR A 169 11.35 8.57 9.43
CA THR A 169 12.63 8.23 8.81
C THR A 169 12.41 7.28 7.65
N HIS A 170 12.97 7.59 6.48
CA HIS A 170 12.77 6.80 5.28
C HIS A 170 13.95 6.93 4.32
N THR A 171 14.02 5.99 3.38
CA THR A 171 14.96 6.00 2.26
C THR A 171 14.17 5.89 0.97
N ILE A 172 14.39 6.84 0.06
CA ILE A 172 13.89 6.79 -1.31
C ILE A 172 14.94 6.04 -2.12
N HIS A 173 14.68 4.77 -2.42
CA HIS A 173 15.57 3.98 -3.28
C HIS A 173 15.45 4.41 -4.75
N HIS A 174 14.23 4.68 -5.19
CA HIS A 174 13.96 5.06 -6.57
C HIS A 174 12.66 5.85 -6.69
N PHE A 175 12.72 6.97 -7.42
CA PHE A 175 11.55 7.75 -7.83
C PHE A 175 11.78 8.30 -9.24
N SER A 176 10.84 8.09 -10.17
CA SER A 176 10.95 8.60 -11.52
C SER A 176 9.60 9.02 -12.08
N LEU A 177 9.63 9.90 -13.08
CA LEU A 177 8.44 10.33 -13.83
C LEU A 177 8.57 9.84 -15.27
N GLY A 178 7.61 9.02 -15.72
CA GLY A 178 7.68 8.40 -17.04
C GLY A 178 8.72 7.28 -17.14
N GLU A 179 9.10 6.94 -18.37
CA GLU A 179 10.06 5.88 -18.65
C GLU A 179 11.50 6.39 -18.56
N ALA A 180 12.38 5.65 -17.90
CA ALA A 180 13.78 6.05 -17.80
C ALA A 180 14.43 6.14 -19.19
N ILE A 181 15.16 7.24 -19.43
CA ILE A 181 15.98 7.41 -20.64
C ILE A 181 17.45 7.11 -20.30
N PRO A 182 18.28 6.67 -21.28
CA PRO A 182 19.70 6.46 -21.05
C PRO A 182 20.39 7.71 -20.48
N GLU A 183 21.33 7.50 -19.56
CA GLU A 183 22.12 8.56 -18.89
C GLU A 183 21.30 9.54 -18.02
N GLN A 184 20.01 9.27 -17.80
CA GLN A 184 19.19 10.06 -16.89
C GLN A 184 19.72 9.97 -15.46
N LYS A 185 20.16 11.11 -14.93
CA LYS A 185 20.48 11.23 -13.50
C LYS A 185 19.18 11.38 -12.72
N ASN A 186 18.96 10.47 -11.79
CA ASN A 186 17.82 10.53 -10.89
C ASN A 186 18.25 11.20 -9.57
N PRO A 187 17.71 12.38 -9.21
CA PRO A 187 18.12 13.09 -8.01
C PRO A 187 17.62 12.45 -6.70
N PHE A 188 16.78 11.41 -6.79
CA PHE A 188 16.19 10.73 -5.64
C PHE A 188 16.92 9.43 -5.26
N VAL A 189 17.99 9.05 -5.97
CA VAL A 189 18.66 7.77 -5.72
C VAL A 189 19.25 7.76 -4.31
N ASP A 190 18.80 6.78 -3.53
CA ASP A 190 19.20 6.52 -2.14
C ASP A 190 19.12 7.76 -1.23
N HIS A 191 18.19 8.67 -1.53
CA HIS A 191 17.96 9.84 -0.69
C HIS A 191 17.34 9.43 0.64
N ARG A 192 17.85 9.93 1.76
CA ARG A 192 17.42 9.53 3.11
C ARG A 192 16.97 10.74 3.92
N GLY A 193 15.72 10.71 4.38
CA GLY A 193 15.20 11.61 5.41
C GLY A 193 15.32 10.94 6.77
N VAL A 194 16.03 11.56 7.71
CA VAL A 194 16.21 11.05 9.08
C VAL A 194 15.56 12.00 10.07
N MET A 195 14.51 11.51 10.73
CA MET A 195 13.76 12.29 11.71
C MET A 195 14.71 12.66 12.87
N ALA A 196 14.84 13.97 13.12
CA ALA A 196 15.79 14.51 14.10
C ALA A 196 15.15 14.84 15.46
N VAL A 197 13.82 14.75 15.57
CA VAL A 197 13.04 15.20 16.71
C VAL A 197 12.00 14.16 17.11
N ASP A 198 11.69 14.07 18.39
CA ASP A 198 10.74 13.10 18.97
C ASP A 198 9.31 13.68 19.04
N HIS A 199 8.87 14.40 18.01
CA HIS A 199 7.51 14.90 17.86
C HIS A 199 7.01 14.71 16.43
N ALA A 200 5.73 15.01 16.18
CA ALA A 200 5.14 14.85 14.86
C ALA A 200 5.91 15.66 13.80
N SER A 201 6.52 14.97 12.84
CA SER A 201 7.28 15.57 11.73
C SER A 201 6.77 15.09 10.37
N MET A 202 7.05 15.88 9.33
CA MET A 202 6.77 15.51 7.95
C MET A 202 7.92 15.88 7.02
N TYR A 203 8.09 15.09 5.96
CA TYR A 203 9.02 15.42 4.87
C TYR A 203 8.24 15.83 3.64
N GLN A 204 8.61 16.97 3.05
CA GLN A 204 8.01 17.44 1.81
C GLN A 204 9.04 17.55 0.70
N TYR A 205 8.80 16.78 -0.36
CA TYR A 205 9.63 16.72 -1.55
C TYR A 205 8.96 17.52 -2.68
N PHE A 206 9.63 18.59 -3.15
CA PHE A 206 9.17 19.35 -4.31
C PHE A 206 9.85 18.83 -5.57
N VAL A 207 9.04 18.39 -6.53
CA VAL A 207 9.51 17.80 -7.78
C VAL A 207 9.03 18.63 -8.96
N ASN A 208 9.96 19.19 -9.72
CA ASN A 208 9.65 19.84 -10.99
C ASN A 208 9.85 18.84 -12.13
N ALA A 209 8.75 18.51 -12.84
CA ALA A 209 8.76 17.63 -13.99
C ALA A 209 9.11 18.41 -15.26
N ILE A 210 10.19 18.02 -15.94
CA ILE A 210 10.68 18.64 -17.18
C ILE A 210 10.38 17.68 -18.34
N PRO A 211 9.35 17.96 -19.18
CA PRO A 211 9.04 17.12 -20.33
C PRO A 211 10.25 17.00 -21.26
N THR A 212 10.61 15.78 -21.61
CA THR A 212 11.80 15.47 -22.42
C THR A 212 11.44 14.49 -23.52
N THR A 213 11.78 14.82 -24.76
CA THR A 213 11.70 13.87 -25.88
C THR A 213 13.09 13.31 -26.13
N TYR A 214 13.24 12.00 -25.95
CA TYR A 214 14.46 11.27 -26.25
C TYR A 214 14.31 10.59 -27.62
N ILE A 215 15.33 10.74 -28.47
CA ILE A 215 15.38 10.09 -29.78
C ILE A 215 16.54 9.12 -29.76
N ASN A 216 16.26 7.83 -29.93
CA ASN A 216 17.32 6.82 -29.92
C ASN A 216 18.08 6.79 -31.27
N LYS A 217 19.16 6.00 -31.34
CA LYS A 217 19.96 5.84 -32.58
C LYS A 217 19.16 5.32 -33.78
N SER A 218 18.03 4.68 -33.55
CA SER A 218 17.12 4.15 -34.59
C SER A 218 16.06 5.17 -35.02
N GLY A 219 16.06 6.39 -34.47
CA GLY A 219 15.05 7.42 -34.74
C GLY A 219 13.73 7.22 -34.01
N LYS A 220 13.62 6.23 -33.10
CA LYS A 220 12.42 6.04 -32.28
C LYS A 220 12.38 7.12 -31.19
N GLU A 221 11.27 7.84 -31.15
CA GLU A 221 10.99 8.83 -30.12
C GLU A 221 10.41 8.17 -28.86
N LEU A 222 10.86 8.65 -27.70
CA LEU A 222 10.34 8.33 -26.38
C LEU A 222 10.04 9.63 -25.62
N LYS A 223 8.78 9.81 -25.23
CA LYS A 223 8.35 10.94 -24.40
C LYS A 223 8.50 10.56 -22.94
N SER A 224 9.38 11.26 -22.23
CA SER A 224 9.70 11.03 -20.83
C SER A 224 9.80 12.36 -20.06
N TYR A 225 10.24 12.30 -18.81
CA TYR A 225 10.47 13.43 -17.93
C TYR A 225 11.84 13.31 -17.27
N GLN A 226 12.55 14.43 -17.25
CA GLN A 226 13.60 14.66 -16.25
C GLN A 226 12.98 15.31 -15.02
N SER A 227 13.61 15.16 -13.86
CA SER A 227 13.12 15.74 -12.61
C SER A 227 14.22 16.56 -11.94
N MET A 228 13.82 17.70 -11.37
CA MET A 228 14.63 18.47 -10.43
C MET A 228 13.97 18.39 -9.05
N PHE A 229 14.79 18.39 -8.01
CA PHE A 229 14.38 18.11 -6.64
C PHE A 229 14.84 19.20 -5.66
N PHE A 230 13.94 19.59 -4.76
CA PHE A 230 14.24 20.37 -3.57
C PHE A 230 13.54 19.73 -2.35
N CYS A 231 14.28 19.53 -1.25
CA CYS A 231 13.75 19.07 0.05
C CYS A 231 13.65 20.25 0.99
N PHE A 232 12.58 20.30 1.79
CA PHE A 232 12.55 21.08 3.02
C PHE A 232 12.24 20.15 4.18
N ASP A 233 13.01 20.28 5.25
CA ASP A 233 12.75 19.61 6.52
C ASP A 233 11.91 20.59 7.35
N GLU A 234 10.61 20.33 7.49
CA GLU A 234 9.76 21.05 8.43
C GLU A 234 9.90 20.38 9.80
N LEU A 235 10.70 21.01 10.67
CA LEU A 235 10.92 20.64 12.07
C LEU A 235 9.82 21.17 12.99
#